data_AF-A0A2N6B2R1-F1
#
_entry.id   AF-A0A2N6B2R1-F1
#
_cell.length_a   1.000
_cell.length_b   1.000
_cell.length_c   1.000
_cell.angle_alpha   90.00
_cell.angle_beta   90.00
_cell.angle_gamma   90.00
#
_symmetry.space_group_name_H-M   'P 1'
#
loop_
_entity.id
_entity.type
_entity.pdbx_description
1 polymer ?
#
loop_
_entity_poly.entity_id
_entity_poly.type
_entity_poly.pdbx_seq_one_letter_code
_entity_poly.pdbx_strand_id
1 'polypeptide(L)'
;MTLVVTIRPSKLTSRWQEYAAFFEGECLVPSQREQGLAACRALVERGHSGRMELYGEGEPHPRLIFPDIANAAKLALYEGDKGFSTVPFKPWGA
;
A
#
# COMPACT_ATOMS: atom_id res chain seq x y z
N MET A 1 -1.99 -10.33 -14.76
CA MET A 1 -2.57 -8.97 -14.88
C MET A 1 -1.77 -8.03 -13.99
N THR A 2 -1.52 -6.81 -14.44
CA THR A 2 -0.84 -5.77 -13.65
C THR A 2 -1.86 -4.72 -13.26
N LEU A 3 -1.95 -4.43 -11.97
CA LEU A 3 -2.81 -3.42 -11.38
C LEU A 3 -1.99 -2.16 -11.13
N VAL A 4 -2.50 -1.01 -11.53
CA VAL A 4 -1.82 0.28 -11.36
C VAL A 4 -2.50 1.06 -10.24
N VAL A 5 -1.75 1.33 -9.18
CA VAL A 5 -2.22 2.12 -8.03
C VAL A 5 -1.41 3.40 -7.95
N THR A 6 -2.10 4.52 -7.77
CA THR A 6 -1.46 5.84 -7.61
C THR A 6 -1.61 6.31 -6.17
N ILE A 7 -0.57 6.92 -5.62
CA ILE A 7 -0.59 7.51 -4.28
C ILE A 7 -0.46 9.02 -4.32
N ARG A 8 -1.17 9.68 -3.42
CA ARG A 8 -1.18 11.14 -3.26
C ARG A 8 -1.01 11.52 -1.80
N PRO A 9 -0.27 12.59 -1.46
CA PRO A 9 -0.21 13.09 -0.10
C PRO A 9 -1.62 13.36 0.43
N SER A 10 -1.99 12.77 1.56
CA SER A 10 -3.31 12.98 2.19
C SER A 10 -3.21 13.85 3.44
N LYS A 11 -2.21 13.58 4.29
CA LYS A 11 -2.05 14.25 5.58
C LYS A 11 -0.60 14.29 6.02
N LEU A 12 -0.11 15.48 6.36
CA LEU A 12 1.17 15.63 7.04
C LEU A 12 0.94 15.51 8.56
N THR A 13 1.57 14.54 9.20
CA THR A 13 1.56 14.40 10.66
C THR A 13 2.83 15.02 11.25
N SER A 14 2.91 15.08 12.59
CA SER A 14 4.12 15.57 13.28
C SER A 14 5.35 14.67 13.08
N ARG A 15 5.18 13.46 12.54
CA ARG A 15 6.27 12.48 12.36
C ARG A 15 6.48 12.03 10.92
N TRP A 16 5.45 12.00 10.09
CA TRP A 16 5.53 11.51 8.70
C TRP A 16 4.39 12.02 7.83
N GLN A 17 4.60 11.95 6.52
CA GLN A 17 3.56 12.14 5.51
C GLN A 17 2.77 10.84 5.33
N GLU A 18 1.45 10.93 5.44
CA GLU A 18 0.52 9.87 5.03
C GLU A 18 0.07 10.09 3.59
N TYR A 19 -0.29 8.99 2.94
CA TYR A 19 -0.75 9.00 1.56
C TYR A 19 -2.09 8.27 1.44
N ALA A 20 -2.91 8.75 0.52
CA ALA A 20 -4.08 8.03 0.01
C ALA A 20 -3.66 7.18 -1.20
N ALA A 21 -4.25 5.99 -1.36
CA ALA A 21 -4.03 5.11 -2.49
C ALA A 21 -5.30 4.98 -3.34
N PHE A 22 -5.13 5.08 -4.66
CA PHE A 22 -6.21 5.07 -5.64
C PHE A 22 -6.00 3.98 -6.70
N PHE A 23 -7.08 3.30 -7.06
CA PHE A 23 -7.12 2.32 -8.15
C PHE A 23 -8.31 2.65 -9.05
N GLU A 24 -8.06 2.79 -10.35
CA GLU A 24 -9.10 3.14 -11.35
C GLU A 24 -9.90 4.41 -10.98
N GLY A 25 -9.26 5.35 -10.28
CA GLY A 25 -9.89 6.59 -9.82
C GLY A 25 -10.65 6.48 -8.49
N GLU A 26 -10.85 5.28 -7.97
CA GLU A 26 -11.47 5.05 -6.67
C GLU A 26 -10.43 5.06 -5.55
N CYS A 27 -10.78 5.65 -4.40
CA CYS A 27 -9.92 5.61 -3.21
C CYS A 27 -10.00 4.23 -2.54
N LEU A 28 -8.91 3.47 -2.61
CA LEU A 28 -8.79 2.18 -1.92
C LEU A 28 -8.51 2.35 -0.43
N VAL A 29 -7.61 3.29 -0.12
CA VAL A 29 -7.08 3.52 1.23
C VAL A 29 -6.97 5.02 1.45
N PRO A 30 -7.72 5.61 2.40
CA PRO A 30 -7.87 7.07 2.48
C PRO A 30 -6.68 7.79 3.11
N SER A 31 -6.03 7.22 4.12
CA SER A 31 -4.84 7.81 4.74
C SER A 31 -4.10 6.75 5.55
N GLN A 32 -2.96 6.31 5.05
CA GLN A 32 -2.11 5.35 5.74
C GLN A 32 -0.65 5.70 5.48
N ARG A 33 0.22 5.31 6.41
CA ARG A 33 1.68 5.36 6.21
C ARG A 33 2.20 4.22 5.34
N GLU A 34 1.50 3.08 5.36
CA GLU A 34 1.86 1.86 4.65
C GLU A 34 0.92 1.61 3.45
N GLN A 35 0.79 2.62 2.60
CA GLN A 35 -0.20 2.63 1.53
C GLN A 35 -0.05 1.49 0.51
N GLY A 36 1.18 1.02 0.24
CA GLY A 36 1.41 -0.06 -0.72
C GLY A 36 0.83 -1.40 -0.28
N LEU A 37 1.20 -1.88 0.90
CA LEU A 37 0.69 -3.14 1.44
C LEU A 37 -0.80 -3.03 1.83
N ALA A 38 -1.26 -1.87 2.31
CA ALA A 38 -2.68 -1.61 2.53
C ALA A 38 -3.49 -1.66 1.23
N ALA A 39 -2.97 -1.10 0.12
CA ALA A 39 -3.61 -1.20 -1.18
C ALA A 39 -3.65 -2.66 -1.70
N CYS A 40 -2.57 -3.43 -1.51
CA CYS A 40 -2.57 -4.87 -1.82
C CYS A 40 -3.69 -5.60 -1.08
N ARG A 41 -3.86 -5.35 0.23
CA ARG A 41 -4.97 -5.92 1.02
C ARG A 41 -6.34 -5.55 0.45
N ALA A 42 -6.58 -4.27 0.25
CA ALA A 42 -7.86 -3.77 -0.28
C ALA A 42 -8.19 -4.36 -1.67
N LEU A 43 -7.19 -4.49 -2.55
CA LEU A 43 -7.36 -5.11 -3.85
C LEU A 43 -7.71 -6.60 -3.76
N VAL A 44 -7.04 -7.35 -2.87
CA VAL A 44 -7.32 -8.77 -2.63
C VAL A 44 -8.71 -8.96 -2.04
N GLU A 45 -9.13 -8.13 -1.08
CA GLU A 45 -10.47 -8.14 -0.49
C GLU A 45 -11.57 -7.87 -1.54
N ARG A 46 -11.25 -7.09 -2.57
CA ARG A 46 -12.11 -6.83 -3.74
C ARG A 46 -12.05 -7.93 -4.81
N GLY A 47 -11.28 -9.00 -4.59
CA GLY A 47 -11.18 -10.15 -5.48
C GLY A 47 -10.13 -10.03 -6.59
N HIS A 48 -9.25 -9.03 -6.55
CA HIS A 48 -8.15 -8.91 -7.50
C HIS A 48 -6.98 -9.84 -7.15
N SER A 49 -6.15 -10.15 -8.16
CA SER A 49 -4.94 -10.96 -8.01
C SER A 49 -3.87 -10.53 -9.03
N GLY A 50 -2.61 -10.94 -8.79
CA GLY A 50 -1.48 -10.67 -9.68
C GLY A 50 -0.52 -9.61 -9.16
N ARG A 51 0.05 -8.84 -10.09
CA ARG A 51 1.09 -7.84 -9.82
C ARG A 51 0.46 -6.47 -9.56
N MET A 52 1.00 -5.68 -8.64
CA MET A 52 0.66 -4.26 -8.48
C MET A 52 1.89 -3.38 -8.68
N GLU A 53 1.71 -2.28 -9.40
CA GLU A 53 2.68 -1.21 -9.54
C GLU A 53 2.14 0.04 -8.85
N LEU A 54 2.94 0.61 -7.95
CA LEU A 54 2.60 1.76 -7.14
C LEU A 54 3.32 3.00 -7.68
N TYR A 55 2.56 4.00 -8.10
CA TYR A 55 3.07 5.25 -8.67
C TYR A 55 2.84 6.41 -7.72
N GLY A 56 3.79 7.36 -7.68
CA GLY A 56 3.48 8.70 -7.20
C GLY A 56 2.63 9.46 -8.23
N GLU A 57 1.86 10.44 -7.77
CA GLU A 57 1.11 11.31 -8.67
C GLU A 57 2.02 12.03 -9.67
N GLY A 58 1.73 11.89 -10.97
CA GLY A 58 2.48 12.51 -12.05
C GLY A 58 3.82 11.84 -12.37
N GLU A 59 4.18 10.74 -11.70
CA GLU A 59 5.47 10.08 -11.93
C GLU A 59 5.42 9.14 -13.13
N PRO A 60 6.47 9.13 -13.97
CA PRO A 60 6.52 8.28 -15.17
C PRO A 60 6.88 6.82 -14.86
N HIS A 61 7.32 6.52 -13.64
CA HIS A 61 7.83 5.20 -13.25
C HIS A 61 7.28 4.77 -11.89
N PRO A 62 7.09 3.46 -11.66
CA PRO A 62 6.59 2.97 -10.40
C PRO A 62 7.64 3.16 -9.30
N ARG A 63 7.20 3.66 -8.14
CA ARG A 63 8.00 3.76 -6.92
C ARG A 63 8.25 2.40 -6.30
N LEU A 64 7.26 1.52 -6.38
CA LEU A 64 7.29 0.20 -5.77
C LEU A 64 6.48 -0.78 -6.61
N ILE A 65 6.94 -2.02 -6.64
CA ILE A 65 6.33 -3.10 -7.40
C ILE A 65 6.11 -4.28 -6.46
N PHE A 66 4.89 -4.77 -6.41
CA PHE A 66 4.51 -5.99 -5.70
C PHE A 66 4.24 -7.07 -6.74
N PRO A 67 5.14 -8.07 -6.89
CA PRO A 67 4.96 -9.12 -7.89
C PRO A 67 3.71 -9.97 -7.67
N ASP A 68 3.30 -10.11 -6.40
CA ASP A 68 2.13 -10.86 -5.97
C ASP A 68 1.44 -10.14 -4.81
N ILE A 69 0.29 -9.53 -5.10
CA ILE A 69 -0.50 -8.80 -4.11
C ILE A 69 -1.08 -9.71 -3.03
N ALA A 70 -1.35 -10.98 -3.31
CA ALA A 70 -1.92 -11.90 -2.33
C ALA A 70 -0.90 -12.27 -1.26
N ASN A 71 0.36 -12.40 -1.64
CA ASN A 71 1.45 -12.58 -0.67
C ASN A 71 1.80 -11.28 0.04
N ALA A 72 1.83 -10.15 -0.67
CA ALA A 72 2.06 -8.84 -0.06
C ALA A 72 0.97 -8.47 0.97
N ALA A 73 -0.29 -8.79 0.70
CA ALA A 73 -1.42 -8.50 1.59
C ALA A 73 -1.26 -9.11 3.00
N LYS A 74 -0.48 -10.19 3.12
CA LYS A 74 -0.19 -10.88 4.38
C LYS A 74 0.89 -10.19 5.23
N LEU A 75 1.48 -9.09 4.77
CA LEU A 75 2.60 -8.41 5.42
C LEU A 75 2.19 -7.03 5.94
N ALA A 76 2.72 -6.62 7.09
CA ALA A 76 2.63 -5.27 7.64
C ALA A 76 4.04 -4.68 7.79
N LEU A 77 4.14 -3.35 7.87
CA LEU A 77 5.37 -2.64 8.15
C LEU A 77 5.50 -2.41 9.66
N TYR A 78 6.50 -3.05 10.26
CA TYR A 78 6.92 -2.80 11.62
C TYR A 78 8.08 -1.82 11.64
N GLU A 79 7.96 -0.78 12.46
CA GLU A 79 9.05 0.14 12.77
C GLU A 79 9.62 -0.23 14.13
N GLY A 80 10.85 -0.73 14.12
CA GLY A 80 11.61 -0.98 15.34
C GLY A 80 12.81 -0.04 15.45
N ASP A 81 13.61 -0.23 16.49
CA ASP A 81 14.78 0.62 16.79
C ASP A 81 15.83 0.65 15.67
N LYS A 82 15.86 -0.38 14.82
CA LYS A 82 16.79 -0.51 13.68
C LYS A 82 16.20 -0.07 12.35
N GLY A 83 15.02 0.54 12.36
CA GLY A 83 14.29 0.97 11.17
C GLY A 83 13.11 0.05 10.82
N PHE A 84 12.77 0.03 9.53
CA PHE A 84 11.57 -0.67 9.05
C PHE A 84 11.86 -2.12 8.67
N SER A 85 10.92 -3.00 9.02
CA SER A 85 10.91 -4.41 8.64
C SER A 85 9.49 -4.84 8.28
N THR A 86 9.34 -5.89 7.47
CA THR A 86 8.04 -6.49 7.22
C THR A 86 7.77 -7.62 8.23
N VAL A 87 6.56 -7.65 8.75
CA VAL A 87 6.06 -8.69 9.68
C VAL A 87 4.75 -9.25 9.16
N PRO A 88 4.27 -10.41 9.62
CA PRO A 88 2.92 -10.86 9.26
C PRO A 88 1.86 -9.84 9.69
N PHE A 89 0.95 -9.51 8.77
CA PHE A 89 -0.20 -8.66 9.07
C PHE A 89 -1.14 -9.41 10.02
N LYS A 90 -1.42 -8.79 11.16
CA LYS A 90 -2.45 -9.23 12.09
C LYS A 90 -3.50 -8.13 12.17
N PRO A 91 -4.74 -8.36 11.72
CA PRO A 91 -5.82 -7.43 12.04
C PRO A 91 -5.95 -7.36 13.57
N TRP A 92 -6.11 -6.17 14.14
CA TRP A 92 -6.37 -6.04 15.57
C TRP A 92 -7.62 -6.84 15.93
N GLY A 93 -7.47 -7.88 16.77
CA GLY A 93 -8.59 -8.68 17.29
C GLY A 93 -8.72 -10.13 16.78
N ALA A 94 -7.61 -10.82 16.50
CA ALA A 94 -7.57 -12.28 16.36
C ALA A 94 -6.87 -12.94 17.56
#